data_AF-A0A6N7XIN2-F1
#
_entry.id   AF-A0A6N7XIN2-F1
#
_cell.length_a   1.000
_cell.length_b   1.000
_cell.length_c   1.000
_cell.angle_alpha   90.00
_cell.angle_beta   90.00
_cell.angle_gamma   90.00
#
_symmetry.space_group_name_H-M   'P 1'
#
loop_
_entity.id
_entity.type
_entity.pdbx_description
1 polymer ?
#
loop_
_entity_poly.entity_id
_entity_poly.type
_entity_poly.pdbx_seq_one_letter_code
_entity_poly.pdbx_strand_id
1 'polypeptide(L)'
;MSKANKSPTPLSVMLGDGDSFIVKEKSYIVKPIELKDIEEFMKDNLSIDTQLFNIANEKAKEKVNRWLTGYCFDEESNPVSLEKVMDYGWNVVDLRKFFRKLCDLSG
;
A
#
# COMPACT_ATOMS: atom_id res chain seq x y z
N MET A 1 -31.70 22.85 25.36
CA MET A 1 -30.42 22.94 24.62
C MET A 1 -29.71 21.60 24.74
N SER A 2 -29.79 20.78 23.69
CA SER A 2 -29.22 19.43 23.66
C SER A 2 -27.72 19.52 23.37
N LYS A 3 -26.87 19.12 24.32
CA LYS A 3 -25.42 19.01 24.11
C LYS A 3 -25.16 17.91 23.08
N ALA A 4 -24.71 18.29 21.89
CA ALA A 4 -24.26 17.34 20.88
C ALA A 4 -22.98 16.65 21.38
N ASN A 5 -23.10 15.40 21.79
CA ASN A 5 -21.96 14.49 21.97
C ASN A 5 -21.30 14.31 20.60
N LYS A 6 -20.27 15.10 20.30
CA LYS A 6 -19.34 14.79 19.21
C LYS A 6 -18.47 13.64 19.68
N SER A 7 -18.92 12.41 19.45
CA SER A 7 -18.04 11.25 19.53
C SER A 7 -16.81 11.50 18.66
N PRO A 8 -15.59 11.19 19.12
CA PRO A 8 -14.41 11.27 18.27
C PRO A 8 -14.70 10.48 16.99
N THR A 9 -14.52 11.12 15.83
CA THR A 9 -14.58 10.43 14.56
C THR A 9 -13.58 9.26 14.63
N PRO A 10 -14.00 8.01 14.39
CA PRO A 10 -13.10 6.88 14.46
C PRO A 10 -11.88 7.12 13.57
N LEU A 11 -10.69 6.74 14.03
CA LEU A 11 -9.46 6.90 13.26
C LEU A 11 -9.57 6.24 11.87
N SER A 12 -10.35 5.16 11.74
CA SER A 12 -10.68 4.50 10.47
C SER A 12 -11.38 5.42 9.47
N VAL A 13 -12.23 6.33 9.95
CA VAL A 13 -12.90 7.35 9.12
C VAL A 13 -11.95 8.51 8.78
N MET A 14 -10.89 8.72 9.55
CA MET A 14 -9.88 9.76 9.31
C MET A 14 -8.71 9.29 8.43
N LEU A 15 -8.37 8.00 8.47
CA LEU A 15 -7.34 7.37 7.64
C LEU A 15 -7.89 6.90 6.28
N GLY A 16 -9.22 6.76 6.16
CA GLY A 16 -9.89 6.22 4.98
C GLY A 16 -9.76 4.70 4.90
N ASP A 17 -10.78 4.02 4.37
CA ASP A 17 -10.79 2.56 4.17
C ASP A 17 -9.79 2.08 3.09
N GLY A 18 -8.87 2.96 2.69
CA GLY A 18 -8.01 2.86 1.52
C GLY A 18 -8.54 3.66 0.33
N ASP A 19 -7.76 3.68 -0.74
CA ASP A 19 -8.14 4.30 -2.00
C ASP A 19 -7.92 3.34 -3.16
N SER A 20 -8.71 3.52 -4.21
CA SER A 20 -8.67 2.73 -5.42
C SER A 20 -7.36 2.94 -6.18
N PHE A 21 -6.83 1.83 -6.67
CA PHE A 21 -5.64 1.75 -7.50
C PHE A 21 -5.93 0.79 -8.65
N ILE A 22 -5.89 1.28 -9.88
CA ILE A 22 -6.26 0.47 -11.05
C ILE A 22 -5.00 0.14 -11.86
N VAL A 23 -4.81 -1.15 -12.16
CA VAL A 23 -3.73 -1.65 -13.03
C VAL A 23 -4.34 -2.60 -14.06
N LYS A 24 -4.15 -2.30 -15.35
CA LYS A 24 -4.56 -3.16 -16.47
C LYS A 24 -5.99 -3.69 -16.30
N GLU A 25 -6.93 -2.79 -16.01
CA GLU A 25 -8.37 -3.06 -15.84
C GLU A 25 -8.76 -3.80 -14.55
N LYS A 26 -7.82 -4.20 -13.70
CA LYS A 26 -8.10 -4.70 -12.35
C LYS A 26 -8.07 -3.58 -11.32
N SER A 27 -9.06 -3.57 -10.43
CA SER A 27 -9.09 -2.64 -9.31
C SER A 27 -8.46 -3.26 -8.07
N TYR A 28 -7.73 -2.44 -7.33
CA TYR A 28 -7.11 -2.76 -6.06
C TYR A 28 -7.46 -1.68 -5.05
N ILE A 29 -7.47 -2.04 -3.78
CA ILE A 29 -7.60 -1.12 -2.66
C ILE A 29 -6.25 -1.02 -1.97
N VAL A 30 -5.69 0.19 -1.94
CA VAL A 30 -4.47 0.49 -1.20
C VAL A 30 -4.84 1.13 0.13
N LYS A 31 -4.41 0.52 1.24
CA LYS A 31 -4.65 1.07 2.59
C LYS A 31 -3.49 1.95 3.04
N PRO A 32 -3.74 3.00 3.84
CA PRO A 32 -2.68 3.82 4.43
C PRO A 32 -1.83 3.00 5.41
N ILE A 33 -0.56 3.38 5.56
CA ILE A 33 0.37 2.77 6.51
C ILE A 33 -0.10 3.04 7.94
N GLU A 34 -0.19 1.98 8.76
CA GLU A 34 -0.52 2.14 10.17
C GLU A 34 0.65 2.79 10.93
N LEU A 35 0.34 3.63 11.93
CA LEU A 35 1.37 4.33 12.72
C LEU A 35 2.46 3.42 13.30
N LYS A 36 2.10 2.18 13.65
CA LYS A 36 3.03 1.17 14.17
C LYS A 36 4.08 0.70 13.15
N ASP A 37 3.77 0.80 11.86
CA ASP A 37 4.60 0.26 10.77
C ASP A 37 5.43 1.36 10.06
N ILE A 38 5.17 2.64 10.35
CA ILE A 38 5.86 3.79 9.74
C ILE A 38 7.38 3.71 9.92
N GLU A 39 7.85 3.41 11.13
CA GLU A 39 9.29 3.34 11.38
C GLU A 39 9.98 2.27 10.53
N GLU A 40 9.32 1.13 10.35
CA GLU A 40 9.83 0.02 9.55
C GLU A 40 9.82 0.38 8.06
N PHE A 41 8.76 1.02 7.59
CA PHE A 41 8.66 1.52 6.21
C PHE A 41 9.80 2.48 5.86
N MET A 42 10.12 3.42 6.77
CA MET A 42 11.22 4.36 6.58
C MET A 42 12.59 3.66 6.63
N LYS A 43 12.78 2.69 7.55
CA LYS A 43 14.01 1.89 7.68
C LYS A 43 14.26 1.02 6.44
N ASP A 44 13.21 0.56 5.78
CA ASP A 44 13.35 -0.29 4.60
C ASP A 44 14.01 0.42 3.42
N ASN A 45 13.95 1.76 3.41
CA ASN A 45 14.54 2.63 2.40
C ASN A 45 14.25 2.14 0.98
N LEU A 46 12.97 1.90 0.69
CA LEU A 46 12.52 1.52 -0.63
C LEU A 46 12.79 2.71 -1.56
N SER A 47 13.81 2.59 -2.41
CA SER A 47 14.14 3.63 -3.39
C SER A 47 13.11 3.63 -4.52
N ILE A 48 12.02 4.38 -4.32
CA ILE A 48 10.82 4.43 -5.18
C ILE A 48 11.07 5.17 -6.51
N ASP A 49 12.15 5.95 -6.65
CA ASP A 49 12.26 6.92 -7.74
C ASP A 49 13.15 6.51 -8.93
N THR A 50 14.31 5.90 -8.70
CA THR A 50 15.27 5.55 -9.79
C THR A 50 15.91 4.17 -9.66
N GLN A 51 15.71 3.47 -8.53
CA GLN A 51 16.35 2.17 -8.22
C GLN A 51 15.36 1.08 -7.80
N LEU A 52 14.19 1.01 -8.44
CA LEU A 52 13.31 -0.18 -8.34
C LEU A 52 13.99 -1.48 -8.85
N PHE A 53 15.24 -1.39 -9.33
CA PHE A 53 15.99 -2.46 -9.96
C PHE A 53 16.55 -3.54 -9.04
N ASN A 54 16.35 -3.45 -7.72
CA ASN A 54 16.79 -4.54 -6.85
C ASN A 54 15.70 -5.59 -6.55
N ILE A 55 14.62 -5.68 -7.36
CA ILE A 55 13.72 -6.86 -7.30
C ILE A 55 14.49 -8.15 -7.65
N ALA A 56 15.69 -8.08 -8.25
CA ALA A 56 16.57 -9.24 -8.39
C ALA A 56 17.20 -9.72 -7.05
N ASN A 57 17.19 -8.88 -6.01
CA ASN A 57 17.71 -9.21 -4.68
C ASN A 57 16.58 -9.74 -3.80
N GLU A 58 16.75 -10.95 -3.28
CA GLU A 58 15.77 -11.62 -2.42
C GLU A 58 15.35 -10.77 -1.21
N LYS A 59 16.27 -10.06 -0.56
CA LYS A 59 15.93 -9.19 0.59
C LYS A 59 15.02 -8.03 0.19
N ALA A 60 15.19 -7.49 -1.01
CA ALA A 60 14.34 -6.42 -1.50
C ALA A 60 12.99 -6.97 -1.96
N LYS A 61 12.94 -8.18 -2.55
CA LYS A 61 11.67 -8.87 -2.84
C LYS A 61 10.84 -9.09 -1.59
N GLU A 62 11.46 -9.56 -0.51
CA GLU A 62 10.78 -9.80 0.77
C GLU A 62 10.14 -8.52 1.31
N LYS A 63 10.90 -7.42 1.33
CA LYS A 63 10.38 -6.11 1.74
C LYS A 63 9.20 -5.68 0.87
N VAL A 64 9.35 -5.74 -0.46
CA VAL A 64 8.28 -5.37 -1.39
C VAL A 64 7.03 -6.22 -1.17
N ASN A 65 7.21 -7.54 -1.00
CA ASN A 65 6.12 -8.47 -0.76
C ASN A 65 5.41 -8.18 0.57
N ARG A 66 6.14 -7.84 1.64
CA ARG A 66 5.54 -7.42 2.92
C ARG A 66 4.60 -6.23 2.73
N TRP A 67 5.04 -5.19 2.03
CA TRP A 67 4.22 -4.00 1.84
C TRP A 67 3.03 -4.24 0.91
N LEU A 68 3.21 -5.03 -0.15
CA LEU A 68 2.09 -5.44 -1.02
C LEU A 68 1.05 -6.22 -0.22
N THR A 69 1.46 -7.26 0.52
CA THR A 69 0.53 -8.12 1.26
C THR A 69 -0.13 -7.41 2.44
N GLY A 70 0.56 -6.45 3.07
CA GLY A 70 -0.01 -5.66 4.16
C GLY A 70 -0.99 -4.58 3.71
N TYR A 71 -0.77 -3.99 2.53
CA TYR A 71 -1.40 -2.72 2.17
C TYR A 71 -2.04 -2.68 0.78
N CYS A 72 -1.95 -3.74 -0.03
CA CYS A 72 -2.63 -3.86 -1.31
C CYS A 72 -3.61 -5.04 -1.29
N PHE A 73 -4.87 -4.76 -1.57
CA PHE A 73 -5.95 -5.75 -1.57
C PHE A 73 -6.63 -5.78 -2.94
N ASP A 74 -7.04 -6.96 -3.39
CA ASP A 74 -7.86 -7.10 -4.60
C ASP A 74 -9.35 -6.81 -4.32
N GLU A 75 -10.19 -6.94 -5.34
CA GLU A 75 -11.64 -6.69 -5.28
C GLU A 75 -12.35 -7.60 -4.27
N GLU A 76 -11.79 -8.77 -3.99
CA GLU A 76 -12.30 -9.73 -3.02
C GLU A 76 -11.74 -9.48 -1.60
N SER A 77 -11.01 -8.37 -1.41
CA SER A 77 -10.31 -8.03 -0.16
C SER A 77 -9.21 -9.01 0.23
N ASN A 78 -8.67 -9.77 -0.72
CA ASN A 78 -7.52 -10.63 -0.45
C ASN A 78 -6.21 -9.83 -0.57
N PRO A 79 -5.23 -10.08 0.32
CA PRO A 79 -3.87 -9.57 0.16
C PRO A 79 -3.27 -9.93 -1.22
N VAL A 80 -2.59 -8.96 -1.79
CA VAL A 80 -1.86 -9.12 -3.05
C VAL A 80 -0.38 -9.36 -2.73
N SER A 81 0.19 -10.44 -3.24
CA SER A 81 1.61 -10.76 -3.10
C SER A 81 2.42 -10.31 -4.32
N LEU A 82 3.75 -10.28 -4.17
CA LEU A 82 4.66 -10.02 -5.27
C LEU A 82 4.51 -11.05 -6.40
N GLU A 83 4.29 -12.32 -6.06
CA GLU A 83 4.03 -13.40 -7.03
C GLU A 83 2.73 -13.14 -7.81
N LYS A 84 1.64 -12.81 -7.11
CA LYS A 84 0.35 -12.48 -7.76
C LYS A 84 0.49 -11.32 -8.74
N VAL A 85 1.19 -10.24 -8.37
CA VAL A 85 1.34 -9.10 -9.29
C VAL A 85 2.21 -9.45 -10.51
N MET A 86 3.19 -10.35 -10.35
CA MET A 86 3.95 -10.88 -11.49
C MET A 86 3.03 -11.69 -12.43
N ASP A 87 2.17 -12.55 -11.89
CA ASP A 87 1.21 -13.34 -12.66
C ASP A 87 0.14 -12.48 -13.35
N TYR A 88 -0.30 -11.41 -12.69
CA TYR A 88 -1.21 -10.41 -13.26
C TYR A 88 -0.51 -9.48 -14.25
N GLY A 89 0.79 -9.65 -14.46
CA GLY A 89 1.58 -8.93 -15.43
C GLY A 89 1.83 -7.47 -15.06
N TRP A 90 1.85 -7.12 -13.77
CA TRP A 90 2.31 -5.80 -13.35
C TRP A 90 3.73 -5.56 -13.86
N ASN A 91 3.98 -4.36 -14.34
CA ASN A 91 5.32 -3.92 -14.65
C ASN A 91 5.91 -3.11 -13.49
N VAL A 92 7.18 -2.74 -13.61
CA VAL A 92 7.91 -1.95 -12.60
C VAL A 92 7.26 -0.57 -12.37
N VAL A 93 6.62 0.01 -13.40
CA VAL A 93 5.89 1.28 -13.27
C VAL A 93 4.64 1.12 -12.43
N ASP A 94 3.92 0.00 -12.54
CA ASP A 94 2.74 -0.29 -11.73
C ASP A 94 3.13 -0.45 -10.26
N LEU A 95 4.22 -1.17 -9.98
CA LEU A 95 4.77 -1.30 -8.63
C LEU A 95 5.20 0.06 -8.06
N ARG A 96 5.82 0.93 -8.88
CA ARG A 96 6.16 2.31 -8.48
C ARG A 96 4.92 3.10 -8.08
N LYS A 97 3.87 3.00 -8.89
CA LYS A 97 2.60 3.70 -8.63
C LYS A 97 1.94 3.21 -7.34
N PHE A 98 2.02 1.91 -7.05
CA PHE A 98 1.56 1.37 -5.77
C PHE A 98 2.28 2.04 -4.59
N PHE A 99 3.63 2.02 -4.57
CA PHE A 99 4.36 2.64 -3.46
C PHE A 99 4.14 4.15 -3.34
N ARG A 100 4.03 4.84 -4.48
CA ARG A 100 3.67 6.25 -4.48
C ARG A 100 2.29 6.48 -3.87
N LYS A 101 1.29 5.70 -4.29
CA LYS A 101 -0.07 5.76 -3.73
C LYS A 101 -0.07 5.47 -2.24
N LEU A 102 0.69 4.48 -1.79
CA LEU A 102 0.85 4.12 -0.39
C LEU A 102 1.40 5.30 0.43
N CYS A 103 2.46 5.96 -0.05
CA CYS A 103 2.98 7.16 0.59
C CYS A 103 1.95 8.30 0.56
N ASP A 104 1.37 8.60 -0.61
CA ASP A 104 0.40 9.70 -0.79
C ASP A 104 -0.81 9.57 0.16
N LEU A 105 -1.26 8.34 0.46
CA LEU A 105 -2.35 8.07 1.41
C LEU A 105 -1.94 8.15 2.88
N SER A 106 -0.66 7.90 3.17
CA SER A 106 -0.16 7.82 4.55
C SER A 106 0.28 9.19 5.10
N GLY A 107 0.43 10.19 4.22
CA GLY A 107 0.92 11.53 4.56
C GLY A 107 2.44 11.60 4.61
#